data_AF-A0AAV5VM56-F1
#
_entry.id   AF-A0AAV5VM56-F1
#
_cell.length_a   1.000
_cell.length_b   1.000
_cell.length_c   1.000
_cell.angle_alpha   90.00
_cell.angle_beta   90.00
_cell.angle_gamma   90.00
#
_symmetry.space_group_name_H-M   'P 1'
#
loop_
_entity.id
_entity.type
_entity.pdbx_description
1 polymer ?
#
loop_
_entity_poly.entity_id
_entity_poly.type
_entity_poly.pdbx_seq_one_letter_code
_entity_poly.pdbx_strand_id
1 'polypeptide(L)'
;DCIGNLISRMFEVMQIVMENGANKERIEFTLRSLENERQLMMEHDNKLEDPLRDLTYSFGVGLTSSIQSIIDAKKQQADKPLEDD
;
A
#
# COMPACT_ATOMS: atom_id res chain seq x y z
N ASP A 1 13.90 -2.49 -15.19
CA ASP A 1 14.55 -1.78 -14.08
C ASP A 1 13.79 -2.10 -12.80
N CYS A 2 14.48 -2.43 -11.70
CA CYS A 2 13.83 -2.96 -10.49
C CYS A 2 12.84 -1.96 -9.87
N ILE A 3 13.22 -0.68 -9.88
CA ILE A 3 12.42 0.45 -9.40
C ILE A 3 11.17 0.68 -10.25
N GLY A 4 11.26 0.54 -11.57
CA GLY A 4 10.11 0.68 -12.47
C GLY A 4 9.03 -0.38 -12.19
N ASN A 5 9.44 -1.59 -11.79
CA ASN A 5 8.51 -2.63 -11.39
C ASN A 5 7.81 -2.28 -10.07
N LEU A 6 8.54 -1.75 -9.07
CA LEU A 6 7.95 -1.31 -7.81
C LEU A 6 6.90 -0.20 -8.01
N ILE A 7 7.20 0.78 -8.86
CA ILE A 7 6.28 1.86 -9.21
C ILE A 7 5.01 1.29 -9.86
N SER A 8 5.18 0.39 -10.83
CA SER A 8 4.04 -0.26 -11.49
C SER A 8 3.19 -1.03 -10.49
N ARG A 9 3.83 -1.75 -9.56
CA ARG A 9 3.15 -2.49 -8.50
C ARG A 9 2.35 -1.58 -7.56
N MET A 10 2.90 -0.43 -7.21
CA MET A 10 2.20 0.57 -6.39
C MET A 10 0.91 1.05 -7.07
N PHE A 11 0.94 1.30 -8.39
CA PHE A 11 -0.26 1.65 -9.16
C PHE A 11 -1.27 0.51 -9.25
N GLU A 12 -0.82 -0.72 -9.46
CA GLU A 12 -1.70 -1.89 -9.45
C GLU A 12 -2.40 -2.06 -8.09
N VAL A 13 -1.67 -1.88 -6.98
CA VAL A 13 -2.23 -1.93 -5.62
C VAL A 13 -3.30 -0.86 -5.44
N MET A 14 -3.03 0.38 -5.88
CA MET A 14 -4.03 1.45 -5.87
C MET A 14 -5.28 1.08 -6.67
N GLN A 15 -5.11 0.54 -7.88
CA GLN A 15 -6.22 0.13 -8.72
C GLN A 15 -7.03 -1.01 -8.08
N ILE A 16 -6.37 -2.02 -7.50
CA ILE A 16 -7.02 -3.12 -6.79
C ILE A 16 -7.86 -2.59 -5.63
N VAL A 17 -7.34 -1.61 -4.87
CA VAL A 17 -8.06 -0.99 -3.75
C VAL A 17 -9.27 -0.19 -4.25
N MET A 18 -9.13 0.53 -5.35
CA MET A 18 -10.23 1.29 -5.97
C MET A 18 -11.33 0.37 -6.52
N GLU A 19 -10.96 -0.72 -7.19
CA GLU A 19 -11.88 -1.66 -7.84
C GLU A 19 -12.58 -2.59 -6.85
N ASN A 20 -11.86 -3.10 -5.83
CA ASN A 20 -12.40 -4.11 -4.91
C ASN A 20 -13.16 -3.51 -3.71
N GLY A 21 -13.23 -2.18 -3.60
CA GLY A 21 -13.93 -1.54 -2.49
C GLY A 21 -13.41 -2.02 -1.12
N ALA A 22 -14.30 -2.38 -0.19
CA ALA A 22 -13.94 -2.72 1.19
C ALA A 22 -13.60 -4.22 1.42
N ASN A 23 -13.17 -4.98 0.40
CA ASN A 23 -12.69 -6.35 0.65
C ASN A 23 -11.35 -6.31 1.40
N LYS A 24 -11.47 -6.25 2.73
CA LYS A 24 -10.37 -6.04 3.66
C LYS A 24 -9.28 -7.09 3.54
N GLU A 25 -9.65 -8.37 3.50
CA GLU A 25 -8.66 -9.46 3.43
C GLU A 25 -7.83 -9.39 2.15
N ARG A 26 -8.48 -9.12 1.01
CA ARG A 26 -7.79 -8.96 -0.27
C ARG A 26 -6.87 -7.75 -0.26
N ILE A 27 -7.32 -6.62 0.29
CA ILE A 27 -6.49 -5.41 0.39
C ILE A 27 -5.30 -5.64 1.32
N GLU A 28 -5.51 -6.18 2.52
CA GLU A 28 -4.42 -6.45 3.46
C GLU A 28 -3.39 -7.42 2.87
N PHE A 29 -3.84 -8.45 2.15
CA PHE A 29 -2.93 -9.36 1.44
C PHE A 29 -2.11 -8.61 0.38
N THR A 30 -2.76 -7.78 -0.43
CA THR A 30 -2.09 -6.97 -1.46
C THR A 30 -1.09 -5.97 -0.86
N LEU A 31 -1.42 -5.32 0.28
CA LEU A 31 -0.51 -4.42 0.98
C LEU A 31 0.71 -5.15 1.55
N ARG A 32 0.49 -6.32 2.19
CA ARG A 32 1.59 -7.17 2.69
C ARG A 32 2.50 -7.64 1.55
N SER A 33 1.93 -8.00 0.40
CA SER A 33 2.70 -8.37 -0.80
C SER A 33 3.58 -7.21 -1.27
N LEU A 34 3.03 -6.00 -1.38
CA LEU A 34 3.78 -4.82 -1.81
C LEU A 34 4.93 -4.49 -0.84
N GLU A 35 4.69 -4.60 0.47
CA GLU A 35 5.72 -4.36 1.48
C GLU A 35 6.85 -5.39 1.40
N ASN A 36 6.53 -6.67 1.21
CA ASN A 36 7.54 -7.72 1.02
C ASN A 36 8.36 -7.50 -0.25
N GLU A 37 7.72 -7.15 -1.37
CA GLU A 37 8.41 -6.84 -2.62
C GLU A 37 9.35 -5.63 -2.44
N ARG A 38 8.90 -4.58 -1.74
CA ARG A 38 9.70 -3.41 -1.42
C ARG A 38 10.93 -3.77 -0.58
N GLN A 39 10.77 -4.57 0.46
CA GLN A 39 11.87 -5.02 1.33
C GLN A 39 12.90 -5.85 0.56
N LEU A 40 12.45 -6.84 -0.22
CA LEU A 40 13.32 -7.64 -1.07
C LEU A 40 14.10 -6.77 -2.06
N MET A 41 13.45 -5.77 -2.65
CA MET A 41 14.13 -4.85 -3.56
C MET A 41 15.17 -3.99 -2.86
N MET A 42 14.90 -3.52 -1.63
CA MET A 42 15.90 -2.78 -0.83
C MET A 42 17.10 -3.65 -0.44
N GLU A 43 16.87 -4.90 -0.04
CA GLU A 43 17.94 -5.84 0.32
C GLU A 43 18.90 -6.13 -0.83
N HIS A 44 18.38 -6.13 -2.06
CA HIS A 44 19.15 -6.37 -3.27
C HIS A 44 19.61 -5.09 -4.00
N ASP A 45 19.31 -3.92 -3.45
CA ASP A 45 19.71 -2.65 -4.04
C ASP A 45 21.12 -2.26 -3.61
N ASN A 46 22.09 -2.45 -4.51
CA ASN A 46 23.47 -2.01 -4.30
C ASN A 46 23.67 -0.49 -4.52
N LYS A 47 22.61 0.25 -4.87
CA LYS A 47 22.64 1.70 -5.16
C LYS A 47 21.85 2.51 -4.13
N LEU A 48 22.08 2.22 -2.85
CA LEU A 48 21.39 2.83 -1.69
C LEU A 48 21.50 4.36 -1.61
N GLU A 49 22.40 5.02 -2.33
CA GLU A 49 22.57 6.49 -2.28
C GLU A 49 21.89 7.25 -3.42
N ASP A 50 21.02 6.61 -4.21
CA ASP A 50 20.25 7.29 -5.27
C ASP A 50 19.00 7.97 -4.67
N PRO A 51 18.92 9.33 -4.65
CA PRO A 51 17.80 10.03 -4.03
C PRO A 51 16.43 9.71 -4.66
N LEU A 52 16.40 9.31 -5.93
CA LEU A 52 15.16 8.92 -6.60
C LEU A 52 14.67 7.55 -6.11
N ARG A 53 15.59 6.67 -5.69
CA ARG A 53 15.25 5.37 -5.10
C ARG A 53 14.71 5.54 -3.69
N ASP A 54 15.36 6.37 -2.88
CA ASP A 54 14.87 6.74 -1.56
C ASP A 54 13.46 7.36 -1.61
N LEU A 55 13.22 8.25 -2.57
CA LEU A 55 11.90 8.80 -2.82
C LEU A 55 10.90 7.69 -3.17
N THR A 56 11.28 6.75 -4.04
CA THR A 56 10.40 5.64 -4.45
C THR A 56 10.04 4.73 -3.27
N TYR A 57 11.02 4.37 -2.43
CA TYR A 57 10.78 3.54 -1.25
C TYR A 57 9.92 4.27 -0.22
N SER A 58 10.20 5.55 0.02
CA SER A 58 9.41 6.38 0.94
C SER A 58 7.98 6.55 0.45
N PHE A 59 7.78 6.74 -0.86
CA PHE A 59 6.46 6.82 -1.47
C PHE A 59 5.69 5.51 -1.29
N GLY A 60 6.34 4.35 -1.45
CA GLY A 60 5.73 3.05 -1.18
C GLY A 60 5.21 2.90 0.26
N VAL A 61 5.98 3.35 1.25
CA VAL A 61 5.57 3.37 2.67
C VAL A 61 4.39 4.32 2.90
N GLY A 62 4.43 5.50 2.30
CA GLY A 62 3.35 6.48 2.40
C GLY A 62 2.05 5.96 1.79
N LEU A 63 2.15 5.26 0.67
CA LEU A 63 1.01 4.65 -0.02
C LEU A 63 0.36 3.55 0.82
N THR A 64 1.15 2.57 1.30
CA THR A 64 0.62 1.47 2.14
C THR A 64 -0.02 2.02 3.41
N SER A 65 0.61 3.00 4.05
CA SER A 65 0.06 3.66 5.25
C SER A 65 -1.25 4.39 4.96
N SER A 66 -1.34 5.09 3.82
CA SER A 66 -2.56 5.81 3.42
C SER A 66 -3.73 4.85 3.14
N ILE A 67 -3.45 3.76 2.43
CA ILE A 67 -4.48 2.74 2.14
C ILE A 67 -4.94 2.09 3.44
N GLN A 68 -4.02 1.72 4.35
CA GLN A 68 -4.37 1.15 5.64
C GLN A 68 -5.26 2.09 6.45
N SER A 69 -4.93 3.38 6.50
CA SER A 69 -5.73 4.39 7.18
C SER A 69 -7.15 4.50 6.61
N ILE A 70 -7.31 4.41 5.29
CA ILE A 70 -8.63 4.41 4.62
C ILE A 70 -9.46 3.18 5.02
N ILE A 71 -8.83 2.00 5.09
CA ILE A 71 -9.50 0.77 5.53
C ILE A 71 -9.97 0.91 6.99
N ASP A 72 -9.09 1.39 7.86
CA ASP A 72 -9.37 1.55 9.28
C ASP A 72 -10.51 2.56 9.52
N ALA A 73 -10.51 3.68 8.77
CA ALA A 73 -11.58 4.67 8.81
C ALA A 73 -12.93 4.11 8.34
N LYS A 74 -12.94 3.30 7.27
CA LYS A 74 -14.15 2.63 6.78
C LYS A 74 -14.71 1.63 7.80
N LYS A 75 -13.84 0.95 8.55
CA LYS A 75 -14.26 0.04 9.63
C LYS A 75 -14.99 0.79 10.75
N GLN A 76 -14.45 1.93 11.18
CA GLN A 76 -15.06 2.75 12.24
C GLN A 76 -16.43 3.32 11.85
N GLN A 77 -16.67 3.58 10.57
CA GLN A 77 -18.00 4.00 10.09
C GLN A 77 -19.00 2.84 10.06
N ALA A 78 -18.56 1.62 9.75
CA ALA A 78 -19.43 0.44 9.72
C ALA A 78 -19.84 -0.04 11.13
N ASP A 79 -18.98 0.17 12.13
CA ASP A 79 -19.23 -0.22 13.53
C ASP A 79 -20.01 0.85 14.34
N LYS A 80 -20.44 1.97 13.74
CA LYS A 80 -21.30 2.94 14.44
C LYS A 80 -22.67 2.29 14.71
N PRO A 81 -23.13 2.23 15.99
CA PRO A 81 -24.49 1.81 16.27
C PRO A 81 -25.46 2.73 15.53
N LEU A 82 -26.54 2.16 14.98
CA LEU A 82 -27.71 2.95 14.62
C LEU A 82 -28.19 3.60 15.93
N GLU A 83 -27.95 4.89 16.09
CA GLU A 83 -28.69 5.65 17.10
C GLU A 83 -30.14 5.66 16.61
N ASP A 84 -30.98 4.85 17.27
CA ASP A 84 -32.42 4.81 17.05
C ASP A 84 -32.99 6.19 17.42
N ASP A 85 -33.48 6.92 16.41
CA ASP A 85 -34.37 8.09 16.55
C ASP A 85 -35.80 7.65 16.95
#